data_AF-A0A366SGA3-F1
#
_entry.id   AF-A0A366SGA3-F1
#
_cell.length_a   1.000
_cell.length_b   1.000
_cell.length_c   1.000
_cell.angle_alpha   90.00
_cell.angle_beta   90.00
_cell.angle_gamma   90.00
#
_symmetry.space_group_name_H-M   'P 1'
#
loop_
_entity.id
_entity.type
_entity.pdbx_description
1 polymer ?
#
loop_
_entity_poly.entity_id
_entity_poly.type
_entity_poly.pdbx_seq_one_letter_code
_entity_poly.pdbx_strand_id
1 'polypeptide(L)'
;MTTDLEDKNIGIIIQANRQRWEIEESFRIMKSEFRTRPMYVRKEESINGHLLTCFIALLVYRILEKHYLSEKYSPEQIITTLRQMNIVYLEGSNYTPAFDRTDLVDELMDIFGFQVARKILSQKYIKKFSRVVNSEKSTKIE
;
A
#
# COMPACT_ATOMS: atom_id res chain seq x y z
N MET A 1 14.82 23.18 14.73
CA MET A 1 14.46 21.97 15.53
C MET A 1 15.37 21.98 16.74
N THR A 2 14.81 22.01 17.95
CA THR A 2 15.58 22.06 19.21
C THR A 2 15.36 20.73 19.93
N THR A 3 16.41 20.18 20.55
CA THR A 3 16.38 18.90 21.27
C THR A 3 16.82 19.11 22.72
N ASP A 4 16.19 18.38 23.65
CA ASP A 4 16.54 18.34 25.07
C ASP A 4 17.49 17.17 25.40
N LEU A 5 17.87 16.39 24.38
CA LEU A 5 18.91 15.37 24.50
C LEU A 5 20.26 16.06 24.65
N GLU A 6 20.98 15.78 25.74
CA GLU A 6 22.34 16.30 25.94
C GLU A 6 23.22 15.99 24.72
N ASP A 7 23.87 17.03 24.16
CA ASP A 7 24.62 17.07 22.90
C ASP A 7 25.82 16.10 22.77
N LYS A 8 25.96 15.12 23.66
CA LYS A 8 27.13 14.24 23.74
C LYS A 8 27.17 13.16 22.64
N ASN A 9 26.07 12.91 21.93
CA ASN A 9 26.04 11.93 20.84
C ASN A 9 25.12 12.35 19.67
N ILE A 10 25.72 12.98 18.66
CA ILE A 10 25.06 13.45 17.42
C ILE A 10 24.29 12.31 16.72
N GLY A 11 24.79 11.07 16.78
CA GLY A 11 24.15 9.91 16.14
C GLY A 11 22.76 9.61 16.71
N ILE A 12 22.58 9.76 18.03
CA ILE A 12 21.29 9.55 18.70
C ILE A 12 20.28 10.61 18.26
N ILE A 13 20.72 11.87 18.14
CA ILE A 13 19.87 12.98 17.70
C ILE A 13 19.38 12.75 16.26
N ILE A 14 20.28 12.34 15.36
CA ILE A 14 19.92 12.03 13.96
C ILE A 14 18.90 10.89 13.91
N GLN A 15 19.12 9.81 14.68
CA GLN A 15 18.21 8.67 14.71
C GLN A 15 16.82 9.06 15.24
N ALA A 16 16.76 9.82 16.33
CA ALA A 16 15.49 10.29 16.90
C ALA A 16 14.73 11.20 15.93
N ASN A 17 15.43 12.08 15.21
CA ASN A 17 14.82 12.94 14.21
C ASN A 17 14.29 12.14 13.01
N ARG A 18 15.01 11.10 12.58
CA ARG A 18 14.55 10.19 11.53
C ARG A 18 13.26 9.48 11.94
N GLN A 19 13.19 8.94 13.16
CA GLN A 19 11.97 8.30 13.67
C GLN A 19 10.78 9.27 13.71
N ARG A 20 11.00 10.52 14.14
CA ARG A 20 9.96 11.57 14.13
C ARG A 20 9.47 11.84 12.71
N TRP A 21 10.38 11.93 11.75
CA TRP A 21 10.03 12.14 10.35
C TRP A 21 9.20 10.97 9.79
N GLU A 22 9.54 9.71 10.09
CA GLU A 22 8.77 8.54 9.67
C GLU A 22 7.34 8.54 10.25
N ILE A 23 7.17 9.02 11.48
CA ILE A 23 5.87 9.20 12.12
C ILE A 23 5.07 10.31 11.41
N GLU A 24 5.68 11.45 11.13
CA GLU A 24 5.04 12.57 10.43
C GLU A 24 4.60 12.19 9.02
N GLU A 25 5.43 11.45 8.29
CA GLU A 25 5.10 10.91 6.98
C GLU A 25 3.90 9.96 7.07
N SER A 26 3.89 9.04 8.03
CA SER A 26 2.77 8.13 8.26
C SER A 26 1.46 8.90 8.50
N PHE A 27 1.51 9.97 9.31
CA PHE A 27 0.35 10.84 9.51
C PHE A 27 -0.05 11.62 8.25
N ARG A 28 0.89 11.97 7.39
CA ARG A 28 0.62 12.62 6.11
C ARG A 28 -0.17 11.67 5.20
N ILE A 29 0.31 10.45 5.02
CA ILE A 29 -0.34 9.39 4.21
C ILE A 29 -1.74 9.10 4.75
N MET A 30 -1.89 8.94 6.06
CA MET A 30 -3.21 8.70 6.67
C MET A 30 -4.20 9.84 6.38
N LYS A 31 -3.74 11.09 6.37
CA LYS A 31 -4.60 12.27 6.13
C LYS A 31 -4.93 12.44 4.65
N SER A 32 -3.91 12.41 3.77
CA SER A 32 -4.09 12.64 2.34
C SER A 32 -4.67 11.42 1.63
N GLU A 33 -4.00 10.28 1.76
CA GLU A 33 -4.30 9.10 0.98
C GLU A 33 -5.46 8.30 1.56
N PHE A 34 -5.44 8.02 2.86
CA PHE A 34 -6.51 7.23 3.48
C PHE A 34 -7.68 8.09 3.98
N ARG A 35 -7.65 9.41 3.73
CA ARG A 35 -8.74 10.34 4.03
C ARG A 35 -9.25 10.20 5.47
N THR A 36 -8.35 10.05 6.44
CA THR A 36 -8.70 10.18 7.87
C THR A 36 -9.29 11.55 8.18
N ARG A 37 -9.06 12.54 7.31
CA ARG A 37 -9.68 13.86 7.34
C ARG A 37 -10.15 14.26 5.94
N PRO A 38 -11.32 14.89 5.79
CA PRO A 38 -12.33 15.15 6.82
C PRO A 38 -13.10 13.87 7.23
N MET A 39 -13.43 13.76 8.51
CA MET A 39 -14.18 12.63 9.05
C MET A 39 -15.64 13.05 9.27
N TYR A 40 -16.55 12.60 8.42
CA TYR A 40 -17.97 13.00 8.46
C TYR A 40 -18.84 12.10 9.36
N VAL A 41 -18.22 11.27 10.21
CA VAL A 41 -18.91 10.42 11.19
C VAL A 41 -18.93 11.10 12.56
N ARG A 42 -20.03 10.93 13.31
CA ARG A 42 -20.25 11.58 14.62
C ARG A 42 -20.28 10.61 15.80
N LYS A 43 -20.62 9.34 15.56
CA LYS A 43 -20.63 8.30 16.59
C LYS A 43 -19.20 7.88 16.89
N GLU A 44 -18.83 7.80 18.17
CA GLU A 44 -17.50 7.41 18.61
C GLU A 44 -17.07 6.06 18.04
N GLU A 45 -17.95 5.06 18.04
CA GLU A 45 -17.69 3.75 17.46
C GLU A 45 -17.33 3.84 15.96
N SER A 46 -18.03 4.69 15.20
CA SER A 46 -17.76 4.88 13.78
C SER A 46 -16.43 5.63 13.54
N ILE A 47 -16.10 6.58 14.41
CA ILE A 47 -14.80 7.28 14.40
C ILE A 47 -13.68 6.27 14.62
N ASN A 48 -13.80 5.44 15.65
CA ASN A 48 -12.82 4.41 15.98
C ASN A 48 -12.68 3.38 14.85
N GLY A 49 -13.79 2.97 14.24
CA GLY A 49 -13.78 2.06 13.08
C GLY A 49 -13.06 2.63 11.86
N HIS A 50 -13.28 3.91 11.54
CA HIS A 50 -12.57 4.58 10.44
C HIS A 50 -11.07 4.68 10.71
N LEU A 51 -10.69 5.13 11.91
CA LEU A 51 -9.29 5.25 12.31
C LEU A 51 -8.56 3.91 12.28
N LEU A 52 -9.20 2.85 12.81
CA LEU A 52 -8.66 1.50 12.77
C LEU A 52 -8.45 1.03 11.33
N THR A 53 -9.43 1.25 10.46
CA THR A 53 -9.34 0.87 9.04
C THR A 53 -8.19 1.60 8.34
N CYS A 54 -8.05 2.91 8.55
CA CYS A 54 -6.93 3.67 8.01
C CYS A 54 -5.57 3.22 8.58
N PHE A 55 -5.53 2.82 9.85
CA PHE A 55 -4.31 2.29 10.47
C PHE A 55 -3.92 0.93 9.88
N ILE A 56 -4.88 0.02 9.68
CA ILE A 56 -4.63 -1.26 9.00
C ILE A 56 -4.17 -1.03 7.56
N ALA A 57 -4.79 -0.11 6.83
CA ALA A 57 -4.36 0.26 5.49
C ALA A 57 -2.92 0.80 5.46
N LEU A 58 -2.54 1.62 6.46
CA LEU A 58 -1.17 2.11 6.62
C LEU A 58 -0.19 0.97 6.90
N LEU A 59 -0.56 0.01 7.75
CA LEU A 59 0.28 -1.15 8.03
C LEU A 59 0.55 -1.96 6.76
N VAL A 60 -0.50 -2.27 6.00
CA VAL A 60 -0.38 -2.98 4.71
C VAL A 60 0.50 -2.20 3.73
N TYR A 61 0.28 -0.88 3.63
CA TYR A 61 1.11 0.00 2.82
C TYR A 61 2.59 -0.04 3.23
N ARG A 62 2.90 0.07 4.53
CA ARG A 62 4.29 0.06 5.01
C ARG A 62 4.95 -1.30 4.78
N ILE A 63 4.21 -2.39 4.87
CA ILE A 63 4.73 -3.71 4.50
C ILE A 63 5.09 -3.75 3.01
N LEU A 64 4.18 -3.29 2.14
CA LEU A 64 4.42 -3.20 0.70
C LEU A 64 5.65 -2.33 0.38
N GLU A 65 5.71 -1.13 0.95
CA GLU A 65 6.78 -0.16 0.72
C GLU A 65 8.15 -0.66 1.22
N LYS A 66 8.23 -1.12 2.48
CA LYS A 66 9.50 -1.45 3.12
C LYS A 66 10.01 -2.85 2.77
N HIS A 67 9.14 -3.86 2.66
CA HIS A 67 9.58 -5.23 2.42
C HIS A 67 9.59 -5.62 0.95
N TYR A 68 8.67 -5.10 0.14
CA TYR A 68 8.53 -5.53 -1.25
C TYR A 68 9.10 -4.53 -2.24
N LEU A 69 8.97 -3.21 -1.97
CA LEU A 69 9.38 -2.15 -2.90
C LEU A 69 10.66 -1.41 -2.48
N SER A 70 11.27 -1.79 -1.35
CA SER A 70 12.53 -1.23 -0.83
C SER A 70 12.57 0.32 -0.82
N GLU A 71 11.44 0.97 -0.49
CA GLU A 71 11.31 2.44 -0.42
C GLU A 71 11.65 3.18 -1.74
N LYS A 72 11.56 2.50 -2.90
CA LYS A 72 11.92 3.04 -4.22
C LYS A 72 10.91 4.04 -4.79
N TYR A 73 9.64 3.93 -4.38
CA TYR A 73 8.53 4.73 -4.91
C TYR A 73 7.88 5.56 -3.82
N SER A 74 7.38 6.74 -4.18
CA SER A 74 6.65 7.59 -3.24
C SER A 74 5.27 7.01 -2.87
N PRO A 75 4.71 7.39 -1.71
CA PRO A 75 3.38 6.95 -1.31
C PRO A 75 2.29 7.24 -2.36
N GLU A 76 2.35 8.43 -2.96
CA GLU A 76 1.39 8.84 -4.00
C GLU A 76 1.47 7.95 -5.24
N GLN A 77 2.67 7.59 -5.69
CA GLN A 77 2.87 6.69 -6.83
C GLN A 77 2.31 5.30 -6.56
N ILE A 78 2.63 4.72 -5.39
CA ILE A 78 2.16 3.39 -5.01
C ILE A 78 0.64 3.37 -4.93
N ILE A 79 0.06 4.31 -4.17
CA ILE A 79 -1.38 4.31 -3.89
C ILE A 79 -2.18 4.66 -5.15
N THR A 80 -1.71 5.59 -5.98
CA THR A 80 -2.35 5.92 -7.26
C THR A 80 -2.32 4.73 -8.21
N THR A 81 -1.19 4.06 -8.33
CA THR A 81 -1.06 2.86 -9.18
C THR A 81 -2.03 1.78 -8.73
N LEU A 82 -2.05 1.43 -7.43
CA LEU A 82 -2.96 0.42 -6.89
C LEU A 82 -4.44 0.77 -7.10
N ARG A 83 -4.81 2.04 -6.98
CA ARG A 83 -6.18 2.52 -7.26
C ARG A 83 -6.57 2.41 -8.73
N GLN A 84 -5.59 2.61 -9.63
CA GLN A 84 -5.81 2.57 -11.07
C GLN A 84 -5.84 1.16 -11.63
N MET A 85 -5.22 0.18 -10.96
CA MET A 85 -5.15 -1.24 -11.36
C MET A 85 -6.53 -1.92 -11.40
N ASN A 86 -7.32 -1.58 -12.42
CA ASN A 86 -8.65 -2.11 -12.68
C ASN A 86 -8.64 -3.11 -13.84
N ILE A 87 -9.44 -4.16 -13.72
CA ILE A 87 -9.65 -5.15 -14.78
C ILE A 87 -11.12 -5.08 -15.19
N VAL A 88 -11.36 -4.92 -16.49
CA VAL A 88 -12.69 -4.71 -17.07
C VAL A 88 -13.12 -5.97 -17.82
N TYR A 89 -14.39 -6.34 -17.70
CA TYR A 89 -14.98 -7.42 -18.48
C TYR A 89 -15.08 -7.01 -19.95
N LEU A 90 -14.64 -7.88 -20.85
CA LEU A 90 -14.75 -7.68 -22.29
C LEU A 90 -15.97 -8.44 -22.83
N GLU A 91 -15.79 -9.72 -23.19
CA GLU A 91 -16.85 -10.60 -23.68
C GLU A 91 -16.59 -12.07 -23.30
N GLY A 92 -17.67 -12.83 -23.15
CA GLY A 92 -17.66 -14.24 -22.77
C GLY A 92 -17.06 -14.49 -21.38
N SER A 93 -15.83 -14.98 -21.33
CA SER A 93 -15.08 -15.23 -20.08
C SER A 93 -13.74 -14.51 -20.09
N ASN A 94 -13.64 -13.41 -20.82
CA ASN A 94 -12.42 -12.64 -21.01
C ASN A 94 -12.52 -11.26 -20.36
N TYR A 95 -11.38 -10.79 -19.89
CA TYR A 95 -11.19 -9.52 -19.22
C TYR A 95 -9.97 -8.81 -19.81
N THR A 96 -9.95 -7.48 -19.75
CA THR A 96 -8.81 -6.66 -20.17
C THR A 96 -8.37 -5.74 -19.03
N PRO A 97 -7.07 -5.50 -18.85
CA PRO A 97 -6.58 -4.45 -17.96
C PRO A 97 -7.02 -3.07 -18.48
N ALA A 98 -7.38 -2.18 -17.55
CA ALA A 98 -7.74 -0.79 -17.82
C ALA A 98 -6.81 0.16 -17.05
N PHE A 99 -5.52 -0.10 -17.11
CA PHE A 99 -4.45 0.70 -16.51
C PHE A 99 -3.20 0.64 -17.37
N ASP A 100 -2.35 1.65 -17.21
CA ASP A 100 -1.08 1.73 -17.91
C ASP A 100 -0.02 0.83 -17.25
N ARG A 101 0.80 0.21 -18.10
CA ARG A 101 1.96 -0.55 -17.65
C ARG A 101 3.09 0.43 -17.29
N THR A 102 3.58 0.35 -16.06
CA THR A 102 4.68 1.16 -15.53
C THR A 102 5.72 0.26 -14.87
N ASP A 103 6.90 0.80 -14.56
CA ASP A 103 7.96 0.05 -13.86
C ASP A 103 7.47 -0.50 -12.51
N LEU A 104 6.66 0.29 -11.79
CA LEU A 104 6.04 -0.15 -10.54
C LEU A 104 5.06 -1.31 -10.78
N VAL A 105 4.25 -1.24 -11.83
CA VAL A 105 3.33 -2.33 -12.18
C VAL A 105 4.11 -3.61 -12.50
N ASP A 106 5.18 -3.52 -13.27
CA ASP A 106 6.03 -4.68 -13.59
C ASP A 106 6.69 -5.28 -12.35
N GLU A 107 7.25 -4.43 -11.49
CA GLU A 107 7.87 -4.86 -10.23
C GLU A 107 6.85 -5.56 -9.31
N LEU A 108 5.63 -5.03 -9.19
CA LEU A 108 4.54 -5.68 -8.46
C LEU A 108 4.15 -7.04 -9.08
N MET A 109 4.12 -7.15 -10.41
CA MET A 109 3.78 -8.41 -11.09
C MET A 109 4.83 -9.49 -10.88
N ASP A 110 6.10 -9.10 -10.84
CA ASP A 110 7.22 -10.00 -10.60
C ASP A 110 7.25 -10.46 -9.14
N ILE A 111 7.06 -9.54 -8.19
CA ILE A 111 7.01 -9.84 -6.75
C ILE A 111 5.86 -10.80 -6.42
N PHE A 112 4.65 -10.50 -6.91
CA PHE A 112 3.46 -11.29 -6.56
C PHE A 112 3.19 -12.45 -7.51
N GLY A 113 3.97 -12.59 -8.59
CA GLY A 113 3.85 -13.69 -9.56
C GLY A 113 2.57 -13.66 -10.39
N PHE A 114 1.94 -12.49 -10.54
CA PHE A 114 0.69 -12.32 -11.28
C PHE A 114 0.89 -11.39 -12.47
N GLN A 115 0.61 -11.88 -13.68
CA GLN A 115 0.85 -11.15 -14.93
C GLN A 115 -0.48 -10.54 -15.41
N VAL A 116 -0.90 -9.47 -14.74
CA VAL A 116 -2.18 -8.80 -15.01
C VAL A 116 -2.09 -7.65 -16.01
N ALA A 117 -0.92 -7.32 -16.56
CA ALA A 117 -0.75 -6.35 -17.66
C ALA A 117 -1.01 -6.95 -19.05
N ARG A 118 -1.39 -8.23 -19.14
CA ARG A 118 -1.63 -8.91 -20.43
C ARG A 118 -2.89 -8.37 -21.11
N LYS A 119 -2.87 -8.26 -22.44
CA LYS A 119 -4.01 -7.75 -23.24
C LYS A 119 -5.33 -8.47 -22.99
N ILE A 120 -5.32 -9.77 -22.71
CA ILE A 120 -6.52 -10.56 -22.43
C ILE A 120 -6.26 -11.52 -21.27
N LEU A 121 -7.14 -11.49 -20.27
CA LEU A 121 -7.14 -12.34 -19.09
C LEU A 121 -8.39 -13.23 -19.13
N SER A 122 -8.24 -14.54 -18.95
CA SER A 122 -9.39 -15.45 -18.89
C SER A 122 -9.94 -15.53 -17.47
N GLN A 123 -11.23 -15.84 -17.34
CA GLN A 123 -11.88 -16.08 -16.04
C GLN A 123 -11.20 -17.23 -15.29
N LYS A 124 -10.70 -18.25 -16.00
CA LYS A 124 -9.94 -19.36 -15.40
C LYS A 124 -8.64 -18.86 -14.76
N TYR A 125 -7.95 -17.93 -15.41
CA TYR A 125 -6.74 -17.30 -14.87
C TYR A 125 -7.06 -16.44 -13.64
N ILE A 126 -8.10 -15.60 -13.69
CA ILE A 126 -8.54 -14.80 -12.55
C ILE A 126 -8.97 -15.67 -11.37
N LYS A 127 -9.70 -16.78 -11.61
CA LYS A 127 -10.07 -17.75 -10.57
C LYS A 127 -8.87 -18.47 -9.96
N LYS A 128 -7.72 -18.53 -10.65
CA LYS A 128 -6.48 -19.04 -10.04
C LYS A 128 -6.00 -18.09 -8.94
N PHE A 129 -6.14 -16.78 -9.13
CA PHE A 129 -5.75 -15.78 -8.13
C PHE A 129 -6.60 -15.86 -6.87
N SER A 130 -7.93 -15.93 -7.01
CA SER A 130 -8.82 -16.02 -5.83
C SER A 130 -8.53 -17.27 -4.99
N ARG A 131 -8.09 -18.37 -5.61
CA ARG A 131 -7.65 -19.58 -4.89
C ARG A 131 -6.33 -19.38 -4.14
N VAL A 132 -5.38 -18.63 -4.70
CA VAL A 132 -4.09 -18.35 -4.04
C VAL A 132 -4.29 -17.42 -2.84
N VAL A 133 -5.09 -16.36 -3.00
CA VAL A 133 -5.44 -15.43 -1.90
C VAL A 133 -6.15 -16.17 -0.75
N ASN A 134 -7.00 -17.14 -1.07
CA ASN A 134 -7.69 -17.96 -0.08
C ASN A 134 -6.85 -19.15 0.43
N SER A 135 -5.60 -19.31 0.01
CA SER A 135 -4.73 -20.41 0.45
C SER A 135 -3.87 -20.00 1.63
N GLU A 136 -3.81 -20.85 2.66
CA GLU A 136 -3.07 -20.63 3.91
C GLU A 136 -1.55 -20.45 3.74
N LYS A 137 -1.02 -20.68 2.53
CA LYS A 137 0.42 -20.61 2.22
C LYS A 137 0.91 -19.22 1.81
N SER A 138 0.02 -18.22 1.69
CA SER A 138 0.39 -16.87 1.21
C SER A 138 1.14 -16.01 2.25
N THR A 139 1.28 -16.47 3.49
CA THR A 139 1.78 -15.68 4.64
C THR A 139 3.22 -15.99 5.04
N LYS A 140 4.04 -16.59 4.17
CA LYS A 140 5.48 -16.72 4.45
C LYS A 140 6.19 -15.41 4.12
N ILE A 141 6.20 -14.53 5.11
CA ILE A 141 7.15 -13.43 5.19
C ILE A 141 8.42 -14.07 5.77
N GLU A 142 9.41 -14.34 4.92
CA GLU A 142 10.77 -14.75 5.35
C GLU A 142 11.59 -13.51 5.76
#